data_AF-A0A822CWM9-F1
#
_entry.id   AF-A0A822CWM9-F1
#
_cell.length_a   1.000
_cell.length_b   1.000
_cell.length_c   1.000
_cell.angle_alpha   90.00
_cell.angle_beta   90.00
_cell.angle_gamma   90.00
#
_symmetry.space_group_name_H-M   'P 1'
#
loop_
_entity.id
_entity.type
_entity.pdbx_description
1 polymer ?
#
loop_
_entity_poly.entity_id
_entity_poly.type
_entity_poly.pdbx_seq_one_letter_code
_entity_poly.pdbx_strand_id
1 'polypeptide(L)'
;MLIHYIPMTILIILAICYSCGTVLFVPCIELFDYTSQLCGGPCFQLQPSIGTFDLVFTVFSPLFCIIFFNSFLIIRVIQQKRRMLQKNVWKKNLGMLIQLLSVSILHVIVWLPVTIVILIAMTNYPPPAIIIELQTSWVLINIMYIAVLINPLVCFFAIPEIKEKIILFINYLRRKRQQQQQISSTGRNQIHPLSTNQNQSTRFQK
;
A
#
# COMPACT_ATOMS: atom_id res chain seq x y z
N MET A 1 -1.39 24.41 13.28
CA MET A 1 -1.48 23.03 12.76
C MET A 1 -2.88 22.64 12.27
N LEU A 2 -3.96 23.26 12.76
CA LEU A 2 -5.36 22.96 12.37
C LEU A 2 -5.73 23.28 10.91
N ILE A 3 -5.14 24.33 10.32
CA ILE A 3 -5.49 24.78 8.95
C ILE A 3 -5.23 23.71 7.87
N HIS A 4 -4.34 22.75 8.13
CA HIS A 4 -4.04 21.71 7.15
C HIS A 4 -5.11 20.61 7.06
N TYR A 5 -5.90 20.40 8.11
CA TYR A 5 -6.94 19.37 8.13
C TYR A 5 -8.23 19.84 7.47
N ILE A 6 -8.48 21.14 7.47
CA ILE A 6 -9.66 21.78 6.87
C ILE A 6 -9.98 21.26 5.46
N PRO A 7 -9.05 21.26 4.49
CA PRO A 7 -9.36 20.78 3.14
C PRO A 7 -9.77 19.30 3.09
N MET A 8 -9.12 18.43 3.86
CA MET A 8 -9.48 17.01 3.91
C MET A 8 -10.85 16.81 4.55
N THR A 9 -11.14 17.55 5.63
CA THR A 9 -12.44 17.50 6.31
C THR A 9 -13.57 17.98 5.39
N ILE A 10 -13.36 19.08 4.65
CA ILE A 10 -14.34 19.59 3.68
C ILE A 10 -14.63 18.55 2.58
N LEU A 11 -13.59 17.91 2.05
CA LEU A 11 -13.76 16.87 1.02
C LEU A 11 -14.57 15.67 1.53
N ILE A 12 -14.32 15.23 2.76
CA ILE A 12 -15.07 14.13 3.38
C ILE A 12 -16.53 14.52 3.58
N ILE A 13 -16.80 15.71 4.12
CA ILE A 13 -18.17 16.20 4.32
C ILE A 13 -18.90 16.31 2.97
N LEU A 14 -18.24 16.86 1.96
CA LEU A 14 -18.81 16.99 0.62
C LEU A 14 -19.15 15.62 0.01
N ALA A 15 -18.25 14.64 0.14
CA ALA A 15 -18.48 13.28 -0.34
C ALA A 15 -19.67 12.62 0.37
N ILE A 16 -19.75 12.73 1.70
CA ILE A 16 -20.87 12.18 2.48
C ILE A 16 -22.19 12.86 2.09
N CYS A 17 -22.21 14.19 2.02
CA CYS A 17 -23.40 14.94 1.62
C CYS A 17 -23.87 14.53 0.22
N TYR A 18 -22.95 14.36 -0.73
CA TYR A 18 -23.28 13.91 -2.08
C TYR A 18 -23.84 12.49 -2.08
N SER A 19 -23.16 11.54 -1.43
CA SER A 19 -23.63 10.14 -1.35
C SER A 19 -24.98 10.01 -0.64
N CYS A 20 -25.21 10.75 0.44
CA CYS A 20 -26.52 10.78 1.08
C CYS A 20 -27.59 11.40 0.17
N GLY A 21 -27.24 12.46 -0.57
CA GLY A 21 -28.15 13.12 -1.50
C GLY A 21 -28.61 12.20 -2.63
N THR A 22 -27.68 11.47 -3.25
CA THR A 22 -28.04 10.55 -4.35
C THR A 22 -28.92 9.39 -3.87
N VAL A 23 -28.62 8.83 -2.69
CA VAL A 23 -29.39 7.71 -2.12
C VAL A 23 -30.81 8.13 -1.71
N LEU A 24 -30.98 9.32 -1.14
CA LEU A 24 -32.29 9.75 -0.61
C LEU A 24 -33.22 10.35 -1.66
N PHE A 25 -32.68 11.01 -2.69
CA PHE A 25 -33.47 11.81 -3.62
C PHE A 25 -33.63 11.22 -5.02
N VAL A 26 -32.88 10.17 -5.38
CA VAL A 26 -32.99 9.52 -6.70
C VAL A 26 -33.86 8.27 -6.57
N PRO A 27 -35.16 8.32 -6.91
CA PRO A 27 -36.01 7.13 -6.89
C PRO A 27 -35.57 6.19 -8.02
N CYS A 28 -35.21 4.97 -7.67
CA CYS A 28 -34.81 3.96 -8.62
C CYS A 28 -35.22 2.57 -8.13
N ILE A 29 -35.29 1.61 -9.05
CA ILE A 29 -35.50 0.20 -8.73
C ILE A 29 -34.14 -0.49 -8.85
N GLU A 30 -33.65 -1.04 -7.75
CA GLU A 30 -32.40 -1.81 -7.76
C GLU A 30 -32.60 -3.13 -8.49
N LEU A 31 -31.84 -3.33 -9.56
CA LEU A 31 -31.80 -4.58 -10.32
C LEU A 31 -30.60 -5.37 -9.83
N PHE A 32 -30.85 -6.38 -9.01
CA PHE A 32 -29.81 -7.27 -8.51
C PHE A 32 -29.54 -8.39 -9.50
N ASP A 33 -28.31 -8.48 -9.98
CA ASP A 33 -27.83 -9.62 -10.75
C ASP A 33 -26.93 -10.51 -9.87
N TYR A 34 -27.53 -11.58 -9.35
CA TYR A 34 -26.86 -12.59 -8.52
C TYR A 34 -25.81 -13.43 -9.27
N THR A 35 -25.76 -13.34 -10.60
CA THR A 35 -24.73 -14.02 -11.40
C THR A 35 -23.45 -13.20 -11.55
N SER A 36 -23.52 -11.90 -11.24
CA SER A 36 -22.38 -10.99 -11.25
C SER A 36 -21.60 -11.03 -9.93
N GLN A 37 -20.28 -10.82 -9.97
CA GLN A 37 -19.43 -10.82 -8.77
C GLN A 37 -19.79 -9.74 -7.74
N LEU A 38 -20.43 -8.65 -8.18
CA LEU A 38 -20.73 -7.50 -7.33
C LEU A 38 -22.22 -7.44 -6.94
N CYS A 39 -23.03 -8.45 -7.30
CA CYS A 39 -24.49 -8.44 -7.06
C CYS A 39 -25.16 -7.15 -7.58
N GLY A 40 -24.74 -6.66 -8.75
CA GLY A 40 -25.21 -5.40 -9.32
C GLY A 40 -24.50 -4.15 -8.78
N GLY A 41 -24.85 -3.00 -9.32
CA GLY A 41 -24.37 -1.68 -8.91
C GLY A 41 -25.53 -0.77 -8.52
N PRO A 42 -25.27 0.38 -7.89
CA PRO A 42 -26.32 1.33 -7.56
C PRO A 42 -27.03 1.78 -8.84
N CYS A 43 -28.35 1.63 -8.83
CA CYS A 43 -29.26 1.96 -9.92
C CYS A 43 -29.02 3.35 -10.56
N PHE A 44 -28.60 4.36 -9.79
CA PHE A 44 -28.41 5.73 -10.27
C PHE A 44 -27.21 5.85 -11.22
N GLN A 45 -26.28 4.88 -11.19
CA GLN A 45 -25.18 4.82 -12.15
C GLN A 45 -25.63 4.41 -13.55
N LEU A 46 -26.80 3.75 -13.69
CA LEU A 46 -27.38 3.42 -14.99
C LEU A 46 -27.88 4.66 -15.73
N GLN A 47 -28.16 5.75 -15.01
CA GLN A 47 -28.59 7.00 -15.61
C GLN A 47 -27.37 7.81 -16.07
N PRO A 48 -27.19 8.08 -17.38
CA PRO A 48 -25.93 8.62 -17.92
C PRO A 48 -25.52 9.95 -17.30
N SER A 49 -26.48 10.82 -17.01
CA SER A 49 -26.25 12.14 -16.41
C SER A 49 -25.74 12.03 -14.97
N ILE A 50 -26.38 11.20 -14.14
CA ILE A 50 -26.02 11.03 -12.73
C ILE A 50 -24.74 10.20 -12.61
N GLY A 51 -24.60 9.13 -13.39
CA GLY A 51 -23.40 8.30 -13.42
C GLY A 51 -22.13 9.07 -13.84
N THR A 52 -22.24 9.95 -14.85
CA THR A 52 -21.11 10.82 -15.25
C THR A 52 -20.73 11.79 -14.13
N PHE A 53 -21.72 12.38 -13.48
CA PHE A 53 -21.50 13.31 -12.38
C PHE A 53 -20.85 12.61 -11.18
N ASP A 54 -21.37 11.44 -10.79
CA ASP A 54 -20.79 10.60 -9.74
C ASP A 54 -19.34 10.26 -10.04
N LEU A 55 -19.02 9.87 -11.26
CA LEU A 55 -17.64 9.57 -11.64
C LEU A 55 -16.72 10.78 -11.53
N VAL A 56 -17.16 11.95 -12.00
CA VAL A 56 -16.36 13.18 -11.91
C VAL A 56 -16.12 13.56 -10.45
N PHE A 57 -17.14 13.49 -9.60
CA PHE A 57 -17.01 13.89 -8.20
C PHE A 57 -16.29 12.86 -7.35
N THR A 58 -16.57 11.58 -7.55
CA THR A 58 -16.05 10.49 -6.71
C THR A 58 -14.67 10.04 -7.15
N VAL A 59 -14.31 10.20 -8.44
CA VAL A 59 -13.00 9.76 -8.96
C VAL A 59 -12.09 10.92 -9.30
N PHE A 60 -12.53 11.88 -10.13
CA PHE A 60 -11.67 12.98 -10.56
C PHE A 60 -11.36 13.98 -9.43
N SER A 61 -12.35 14.32 -8.61
CA SER A 61 -12.15 15.27 -7.50
C SER A 61 -11.07 14.80 -6.51
N PRO A 62 -11.11 13.56 -5.95
CA PRO A 62 -10.05 13.12 -5.06
C PRO A 62 -8.70 12.98 -5.78
N LEU A 63 -8.66 12.53 -7.04
CA LEU A 63 -7.42 12.49 -7.83
C LEU A 63 -6.77 13.86 -7.95
N PHE A 64 -7.56 14.87 -8.31
CA PHE A 64 -7.08 16.24 -8.43
C PHE A 64 -6.61 16.79 -7.08
N CYS A 65 -7.37 16.54 -6.01
CA CYS A 65 -7.01 16.93 -4.67
C CYS A 65 -5.71 16.26 -4.21
N ILE A 66 -5.56 14.95 -4.45
CA ILE A 66 -4.34 14.20 -4.13
C ILE A 66 -3.14 14.82 -4.84
N ILE A 67 -3.23 15.11 -6.13
CA ILE A 67 -2.13 15.73 -6.88
C ILE A 67 -1.80 17.11 -6.28
N PHE A 68 -2.82 17.95 -6.09
CA PHE A 68 -2.65 19.30 -5.56
C PHE A 68 -2.03 19.32 -4.15
N PHE A 69 -2.55 18.51 -3.23
CA PHE A 69 -2.04 18.42 -1.85
C PHE A 69 -0.64 17.80 -1.79
N ASN A 70 -0.35 16.78 -2.60
CA ASN A 70 1.02 16.22 -2.67
C ASN A 70 2.02 17.24 -3.20
N SER A 71 1.69 17.96 -4.27
CA SER A 71 2.55 19.03 -4.79
C SER A 71 2.77 20.13 -3.74
N PHE A 72 1.72 20.56 -3.05
CA PHE A 72 1.81 21.55 -1.99
C PHE A 72 2.68 21.08 -0.81
N LEU A 73 2.54 19.82 -0.41
CA LEU A 73 3.35 19.20 0.64
C LEU A 73 4.82 19.13 0.24
N ILE A 74 5.14 18.73 -0.99
CA ILE A 74 6.52 18.70 -1.50
C ILE A 74 7.13 20.11 -1.44
N ILE A 75 6.42 21.12 -1.92
CA ILE A 75 6.88 22.52 -1.88
C ILE A 75 7.15 22.96 -0.45
N ARG A 76 6.21 22.71 0.48
CA ARG A 76 6.38 23.07 1.89
C ARG A 76 7.57 22.36 2.52
N VAL A 77 7.77 21.07 2.24
CA VAL A 77 8.88 20.30 2.78
C VAL A 77 10.21 20.83 2.25
N ILE A 78 10.30 21.20 0.97
CA ILE A 78 11.51 21.85 0.41
C ILE A 78 11.77 23.20 1.08
N GLN A 79 10.73 24.03 1.29
CA GLN A 79 10.88 25.30 1.99
C GLN A 79 11.31 25.11 3.45
N GLN A 80 10.78 24.10 4.14
CA GLN A 80 11.10 23.78 5.52
C GLN A 80 12.53 23.24 5.67
N LYS A 81 13.02 22.47 4.68
CA LYS A 81 14.44 22.06 4.58
C LYS A 81 15.39 23.24 4.65
N ARG A 82 15.04 24.34 3.96
CA ARG A 82 15.87 25.54 3.90
C ARG A 82 15.92 26.29 5.24
N ARG A 83 14.85 26.19 6.05
CA ARG A 83 14.75 26.90 7.34
C ARG A 83 15.32 26.11 8.52
N MET A 84 15.27 24.78 8.49
CA MET A 84 15.67 23.95 9.63
C MET A 84 16.99 23.20 9.35
N LEU A 85 18.06 23.61 10.04
CA LEU A 85 19.38 22.98 10.02
C LEU A 85 19.45 21.63 10.79
N GLN A 86 18.33 21.13 11.31
CA GLN A 86 18.30 19.89 12.11
C GLN A 86 18.11 18.64 11.24
N LYS A 87 19.20 17.88 11.04
CA LYS A 87 19.25 16.67 10.20
C LYS A 87 18.32 15.53 10.65
N ASN A 88 18.08 15.36 11.96
CA ASN A 88 17.26 14.23 12.46
C ASN A 88 15.76 14.43 12.23
N VAL A 89 15.23 15.64 12.49
CA VAL A 89 13.81 15.96 12.24
C VAL A 89 13.49 15.87 10.75
N TRP A 90 14.44 16.27 9.89
CA TRP A 90 14.31 16.16 8.44
C TRP A 90 14.10 14.72 7.95
N LYS A 91 14.92 13.77 8.42
CA LYS A 91 14.79 12.36 8.02
C LYS A 91 13.42 11.79 8.37
N LYS A 92 12.88 12.15 9.55
CA LYS A 92 11.55 11.72 9.99
C LYS A 92 10.44 12.29 9.10
N ASN A 93 10.47 13.60 8.83
CA ASN A 93 9.48 14.26 7.98
C ASN A 93 9.52 13.76 6.53
N LEU A 94 10.73 13.47 6.00
CA LEU A 94 10.89 12.91 4.67
C LEU A 94 10.31 11.49 4.57
N GLY A 95 10.49 10.65 5.60
CA GLY A 95 9.90 9.31 5.64
C GLY A 95 8.37 9.33 5.54
N MET A 96 7.73 10.22 6.30
CA MET A 96 6.27 10.41 6.25
C MET A 96 5.81 10.96 4.88
N LEU A 97 6.57 11.88 4.27
CA LEU A 97 6.25 12.38 2.93
C LEU A 97 6.32 11.26 1.87
N ILE A 98 7.37 10.44 1.92
CA ILE A 98 7.54 9.31 0.99
C ILE A 98 6.39 8.30 1.15
N GLN A 99 5.91 8.07 2.37
CA GLN A 99 4.73 7.23 2.61
C GLN A 99 3.50 7.76 1.87
N LEU A 100 3.18 9.05 2.08
CA LEU A 100 2.01 9.68 1.47
C LEU A 100 2.11 9.68 -0.06
N LEU A 101 3.30 9.98 -0.59
CA LEU A 101 3.57 9.97 -2.02
C LEU A 101 3.41 8.56 -2.59
N SER A 102 3.91 7.53 -1.89
CA SER A 102 3.81 6.13 -2.32
C SER A 102 2.35 5.67 -2.40
N VAL A 103 1.53 6.01 -1.40
CA VAL A 103 0.08 5.68 -1.42
C VAL A 103 -0.60 6.42 -2.56
N SER A 104 -0.24 7.67 -2.81
CA SER A 104 -0.83 8.49 -3.87
C SER A 104 -0.48 7.96 -5.26
N ILE A 105 0.78 7.56 -5.49
CA ILE A 105 1.22 6.94 -6.74
C ILE A 105 0.48 5.61 -6.98
N LEU A 106 0.38 4.77 -5.94
CA LEU A 106 -0.33 3.49 -6.05
C LEU A 106 -1.81 3.72 -6.41
N HIS A 107 -2.44 4.71 -5.78
CA HIS A 107 -3.82 5.08 -6.07
C HIS A 107 -3.99 5.53 -7.53
N VAL A 108 -3.12 6.41 -8.03
CA VAL A 108 -3.14 6.85 -9.44
C VAL A 108 -2.96 5.66 -10.38
N ILE A 109 -1.96 4.79 -10.15
CA ILE A 109 -1.69 3.63 -11.03
C ILE A 109 -2.91 2.71 -11.14
N VAL A 110 -3.65 2.54 -10.05
CA VAL A 110 -4.79 1.62 -9.97
C VAL A 110 -6.06 2.23 -10.57
N TRP A 111 -6.31 3.51 -10.30
CA TRP A 111 -7.53 4.19 -10.75
C TRP A 111 -7.43 4.72 -12.18
N LEU A 112 -6.22 5.08 -12.64
CA LEU A 112 -6.01 5.66 -13.97
C LEU A 112 -6.49 4.73 -15.11
N PRO A 113 -6.19 3.42 -15.14
CA PRO A 113 -6.74 2.50 -16.15
C PRO A 113 -8.28 2.48 -16.16
N VAL A 114 -8.90 2.46 -14.99
CA VAL A 114 -10.36 2.45 -14.86
C VAL A 114 -10.95 3.77 -15.38
N THR A 115 -10.36 4.92 -15.03
CA THR A 115 -10.82 6.21 -15.57
C THR A 115 -10.68 6.30 -17.08
N ILE A 116 -9.60 5.76 -17.66
CA ILE A 116 -9.40 5.75 -19.11
C ILE A 116 -10.49 4.92 -19.80
N VAL A 117 -10.77 3.72 -19.30
CA VAL A 117 -11.83 2.86 -19.85
C VAL A 117 -13.19 3.56 -19.81
N ILE A 118 -13.50 4.25 -18.71
CA ILE A 118 -14.78 4.95 -18.57
C ILE A 118 -14.86 6.21 -19.45
N LEU A 119 -13.76 6.96 -19.61
CA LEU A 119 -13.73 8.08 -20.55
C LEU A 119 -13.96 7.62 -22.00
N ILE A 120 -13.34 6.51 -22.38
CA ILE A 120 -13.57 5.88 -23.69
C ILE A 120 -15.05 5.46 -23.81
N ALA A 121 -15.66 4.93 -22.74
CA ALA A 121 -17.08 4.61 -22.70
C ALA A 121 -17.99 5.78 -23.05
N MET A 122 -17.67 6.97 -22.56
CA MET A 122 -18.45 8.18 -22.83
C MET A 122 -18.36 8.63 -24.29
N THR A 123 -17.34 8.22 -25.04
CA THR A 123 -17.21 8.56 -26.47
C THR A 123 -18.07 7.69 -27.40
N ASN A 124 -18.87 6.75 -26.86
CA ASN A 124 -19.70 5.81 -27.63
C ASN A 124 -18.92 4.91 -28.61
N TYR A 125 -17.60 4.81 -28.43
CA TYR A 125 -16.71 4.02 -29.27
C TYR A 125 -15.62 3.43 -28.36
N PRO A 126 -15.52 2.09 -28.17
CA PRO A 126 -16.24 0.97 -28.81
C PRO A 126 -17.68 0.74 -28.28
N PRO A 127 -18.44 -0.22 -28.85
CA PRO A 127 -19.78 -0.57 -28.37
C PRO A 127 -19.83 -0.81 -26.86
N PRO A 128 -20.88 -0.34 -26.16
CA PRO A 128 -20.96 -0.40 -24.70
C PRO A 128 -20.88 -1.83 -24.13
N ALA A 129 -21.26 -2.85 -24.89
CA ALA A 129 -21.13 -4.25 -24.49
C ALA A 129 -19.67 -4.65 -24.19
N ILE A 130 -18.72 -4.25 -25.05
CA ILE A 130 -17.29 -4.56 -24.89
C ILE A 130 -16.72 -3.84 -23.66
N ILE A 131 -17.22 -2.64 -23.39
CA ILE A 131 -16.77 -1.82 -22.27
C ILE A 131 -17.30 -2.37 -20.95
N ILE A 132 -18.55 -2.80 -20.91
CA ILE A 132 -19.13 -3.47 -19.74
C ILE A 132 -18.35 -4.75 -19.47
N GLU A 133 -18.04 -5.55 -20.49
CA GLU A 133 -17.23 -6.77 -20.37
C GLU A 133 -15.80 -6.48 -19.89
N LEU A 134 -15.18 -5.40 -20.37
CA LEU A 134 -13.85 -4.98 -19.92
C LEU A 134 -13.87 -4.43 -18.49
N GLN A 135 -14.88 -3.64 -18.12
CA GLN A 135 -15.03 -3.07 -16.78
C GLN A 135 -15.41 -4.14 -15.74
N THR A 136 -16.24 -5.11 -16.13
CA THR A 136 -16.54 -6.30 -15.32
C THR A 136 -15.50 -7.39 -15.47
N SER A 137 -14.47 -7.18 -16.29
CA SER A 137 -13.39 -8.14 -16.40
C SER A 137 -12.78 -8.34 -15.03
N TRP A 138 -12.61 -9.61 -14.68
CA TRP A 138 -12.02 -10.05 -13.42
C TRP A 138 -10.74 -9.27 -13.09
N VAL A 139 -9.94 -8.89 -14.08
CA VAL A 139 -8.63 -8.27 -13.88
C VAL A 139 -8.74 -6.87 -13.26
N LEU A 140 -9.57 -5.98 -13.81
CA LEU A 140 -9.62 -4.58 -13.35
C LEU A 140 -10.17 -4.45 -11.93
N ILE A 141 -11.25 -5.18 -11.64
CA ILE A 141 -11.88 -5.18 -10.32
C ILE A 141 -10.93 -5.76 -9.26
N ASN A 142 -10.27 -6.89 -9.55
CA ASN A 142 -9.34 -7.50 -8.59
C ASN A 142 -8.12 -6.63 -8.33
N ILE A 143 -7.60 -5.91 -9.33
CA ILE A 143 -6.48 -4.98 -9.14
C ILE A 143 -6.84 -3.88 -8.12
N MET A 144 -8.07 -3.34 -8.17
CA MET A 144 -8.53 -2.35 -7.20
C MET A 144 -8.56 -2.91 -5.77
N TYR A 145 -9.09 -4.12 -5.59
CA TYR A 145 -9.11 -4.78 -4.28
C TYR A 145 -7.70 -5.07 -3.76
N ILE A 146 -6.82 -5.60 -4.62
CA ILE A 146 -5.42 -5.88 -4.27
C ILE A 146 -4.71 -4.57 -3.87
N ALA A 147 -4.95 -3.47 -4.56
CA ALA A 147 -4.36 -2.18 -4.20
C ALA A 147 -4.78 -1.71 -2.80
N VAL A 148 -6.05 -1.87 -2.46
CA VAL A 148 -6.55 -1.55 -1.11
C VAL A 148 -5.86 -2.41 -0.04
N LEU A 149 -5.61 -3.69 -0.33
CA LEU A 149 -4.87 -4.59 0.57
C LEU A 149 -3.37 -4.23 0.68
N ILE A 150 -2.77 -3.70 -0.39
CA ILE A 150 -1.36 -3.30 -0.42
C ILE A 150 -1.12 -1.97 0.32
N ASN A 151 -2.11 -1.07 0.37
CA ASN A 151 -1.99 0.23 1.06
C ASN A 151 -1.46 0.15 2.51
N PRO A 152 -2.01 -0.69 3.42
CA PRO A 152 -1.48 -0.82 4.78
C PRO A 152 -0.06 -1.39 4.79
N LEU A 153 0.29 -2.27 3.86
CA LEU A 153 1.66 -2.82 3.75
C LEU A 153 2.65 -1.71 3.34
N VAL A 154 2.30 -0.90 2.34
CA VAL A 154 3.10 0.25 1.90
C VAL A 154 3.29 1.23 3.05
N CYS A 155 2.23 1.50 3.82
CA CYS A 155 2.30 2.34 5.01
C CYS A 155 3.25 1.76 6.07
N PHE A 156 3.15 0.47 6.34
CA PHE A 156 4.00 -0.22 7.31
C PHE A 156 5.48 -0.15 6.92
N PHE A 157 5.80 -0.38 5.65
CA PHE A 157 7.18 -0.28 5.16
C PHE A 157 7.73 1.14 5.16
N ALA A 158 6.89 2.17 5.15
CA ALA A 158 7.35 3.54 5.14
C ALA A 158 7.76 4.08 6.52
N ILE A 159 7.31 3.43 7.61
CA ILE A 159 7.62 3.86 8.99
C ILE A 159 9.09 3.55 9.31
N PRO A 160 9.96 4.57 9.49
CA PRO A 160 11.39 4.36 9.72
C PRO A 160 11.67 3.69 11.07
N GLU A 161 10.87 3.97 12.10
CA GLU A 161 11.04 3.37 13.43
C GLU A 161 10.91 1.84 13.40
N ILE A 162 10.01 1.32 12.56
CA ILE A 162 9.80 -0.12 12.41
C ILE A 162 10.97 -0.74 11.65
N LYS A 163 11.45 -0.09 10.59
CA LYS A 163 12.63 -0.53 9.85
C LYS A 163 13.85 -0.67 10.76
N GLU A 164 14.09 0.32 11.63
CA GLU A 164 15.19 0.24 12.61
C GLU A 164 15.02 -0.93 13.57
N LYS A 165 13.83 -1.15 14.12
CA LYS A 165 13.55 -2.29 15.01
C LYS A 165 13.71 -3.64 14.30
N ILE A 166 13.27 -3.75 13.05
CA ILE A 166 13.42 -4.97 12.23
C ILE A 166 14.90 -5.24 11.97
N ILE A 167 15.68 -4.23 11.60
CA ILE A 167 17.13 -4.38 11.37
C ILE A 167 17.83 -4.83 12.66
N LEU A 168 17.49 -4.23 13.81
CA LEU A 168 18.02 -4.64 15.11
C LEU A 168 17.63 -6.09 15.44
N PHE A 169 16.38 -6.48 15.18
CA PHE A 169 15.91 -7.85 15.41
C PHE A 169 16.60 -8.87 14.51
N ILE A 170 16.79 -8.56 13.22
CA ILE A 170 17.54 -9.40 12.28
C ILE A 170 19.00 -9.55 12.73
N ASN A 171 19.63 -8.47 13.16
CA ASN A 171 21.00 -8.51 13.67
C ASN A 171 21.11 -9.33 14.96
N TYR A 172 20.12 -9.23 15.84
CA TYR A 172 20.02 -10.06 17.04
C TYR A 172 19.90 -11.56 16.69
N LEU A 173 19.02 -11.93 15.76
CA LEU A 173 18.87 -13.32 15.29
C LEU A 173 20.17 -13.84 14.65
N ARG A 174 20.85 -13.01 13.86
CA ARG A 174 22.13 -13.36 13.23
C ARG A 174 23.21 -13.65 14.29
N ARG A 175 23.32 -12.83 15.34
CA ARG A 175 24.25 -13.04 16.46
C ARG A 175 23.97 -14.35 17.21
N LYS A 176 22.69 -14.65 17.48
CA LYS A 176 22.30 -15.90 18.16
C LYS A 176 22.67 -17.15 17.34
N ARG A 177 22.50 -17.12 16.02
CA ARG A 177 22.94 -18.21 15.13
C ARG A 177 24.46 -18.41 15.15
N GLN A 178 25.24 -17.32 15.17
CA GLN A 178 26.71 -17.40 15.24
C GLN A 178 27.20 -18.05 16.55
N GLN A 179 26.57 -17.71 17.68
CA GLN A 179 26.90 -18.33 18.97
C GLN A 179 26.60 -19.83 18.99
N GLN A 180 25.47 -20.26 18.41
CA GLN A 180 25.14 -21.69 18.31
C GLN A 180 26.13 -22.47 17.44
N GLN A 181 26.62 -21.87 16.34
CA GLN A 181 27.63 -22.52 15.49
C GLN A 181 28.97 -22.70 16.21
N GLN A 182 29.39 -21.73 17.02
CA GLN A 182 30.61 -21.86 17.82
C GLN A 182 30.49 -22.98 18.85
N ILE A 183 29.39 -23.06 19.60
CA ILE A 183 29.16 -24.12 20.60
C ILE A 183 29.18 -25.51 19.94
N SER A 184 28.53 -25.68 18.79
CA SER A 184 28.54 -26.95 18.04
C SER A 184 29.93 -27.35 17.53
N SER A 185 30.79 -26.38 17.16
CA SER A 185 32.17 -26.66 16.77
C SER A 185 33.08 -27.02 17.95
N THR A 186 32.91 -26.38 19.11
CA THR A 186 33.65 -26.71 20.33
C THR A 186 33.27 -28.10 20.86
N GLY A 187 31.99 -28.46 20.81
CA GLY A 187 31.53 -29.80 21.21
C GLY A 187 32.08 -30.94 20.35
N ARG A 188 32.32 -30.70 19.04
CA ARG A 188 32.87 -31.73 18.14
C ARG A 188 34.38 -31.97 18.36
N ASN A 189 35.14 -30.96 18.77
CA ASN A 189 36.57 -31.10 19.04
C ASN A 189 36.90 -31.77 20.39
N GLN A 190 35.94 -31.88 21.32
CA GLN A 190 36.16 -32.55 22.60
C GLN A 190 35.90 -34.08 22.58
N ILE A 191 35.36 -34.63 21.48
CA ILE A 191 35.05 -36.08 21.38
C ILE A 191 36.20 -36.89 20.76
N HIS A 192 37.30 -36.26 20.32
CA HIS A 192 38.46 -36.97 19.74
C HIS A 192 39.80 -36.47 20.32
N PRO A 193 40.15 -36.89 21.55
CA PRO A 193 41.51 -37.37 21.79
C PRO A 193 41.55 -38.46 22.88
N LEU A 194 41.21 -39.71 22.58
CA LEU A 194 41.35 -40.79 23.57
C LEU A 194 41.60 -42.19 22.99
N SER A 195 42.20 -42.29 21.80
CA SER A 195 42.51 -43.60 21.20
C SER A 195 43.85 -43.65 20.47
N THR A 196 44.95 -43.15 21.07
CA THR A 196 46.29 -43.43 20.53
C THR A 196 47.37 -43.27 21.60
N ASN A 197 47.38 -44.14 22.62
CA ASN A 197 48.60 -44.37 23.42
C ASN A 197 48.50 -45.67 24.23
N GLN A 198 48.50 -46.83 23.55
CA GLN A 198 48.56 -48.13 24.23
C GLN A 198 49.65 -49.10 23.73
N ASN A 199 50.55 -48.70 22.83
CA ASN A 199 51.59 -49.60 22.31
C ASN A 199 53.01 -49.06 22.58
N GLN A 200 53.50 -49.16 23.82
CA GLN A 200 54.94 -48.98 24.10
C GLN A 200 55.50 -49.81 25.27
N SER A 201 54.82 -50.87 25.73
CA SER A 201 55.34 -51.72 26.83
C SER A 201 55.42 -53.20 26.45
N THR A 202 56.31 -53.54 25.51
CA THR A 202 56.77 -54.92 25.27
C THR A 202 58.17 -54.90 24.67
N ARG A 203 59.17 -54.40 25.41
CA ARG A 203 60.58 -54.57 24.99
C ARG A 203 61.58 -54.60 26.14
N PHE A 204 61.30 -55.38 27.18
CA PHE A 204 62.34 -55.85 28.10
C PHE A 204 61.89 -57.16 28.73
N GLN A 205 62.21 -58.29 28.10
CA GLN A 205 62.55 -59.54 28.79
C GLN A 205 63.08 -60.59 27.80
N LYS A 206 64.26 -61.11 28.17
CA LYS A 206 65.05 -62.22 27.61
C LYS A 206 65.98 -61.90 26.45
#